data_AF-A0A7C4FQR0-F1
#
_entry.id   AF-A0A7C4FQR0-F1
#
_cell.length_a   1.000
_cell.length_b   1.000
_cell.length_c   1.000
_cell.angle_alpha   90.00
_cell.angle_beta   90.00
_cell.angle_gamma   90.00
#
_symmetry.space_group_name_H-M   'P 1'
#
loop_
_entity.id
_entity.type
_entity.pdbx_description
1 polymer ?
#
loop_
_entity_poly.entity_id
_entity_poly.type
_entity_poly.pdbx_seq_one_letter_code
_entity_poly.pdbx_strand_id
1 'polypeptide(L)'
;SASNGVPNVSPKGSISVIDKSKLVFAEIASPRTIANLKNNPNVALYVLDRETNKGVQIKGKATVMNSGPIFENVSKVLKEKMPHLPPANYAVLIDVTEIFPYKM
;
A
#
# COMPACT_ATOMS: atom_id res chain seq x y z
N SER A 1 -6.14 -5.90 12.02
CA SER A 1 -5.90 -5.32 13.36
C SER A 1 -4.83 -6.15 14.04
N ALA A 2 -3.93 -5.53 14.80
CA ALA A 2 -3.17 -6.29 15.80
C ALA A 2 -4.17 -6.99 16.74
N SER A 3 -3.80 -8.11 17.36
CA SER A 3 -4.68 -8.90 18.25
C SER A 3 -5.29 -8.09 19.40
N ASN A 4 -4.71 -6.94 19.74
CA ASN A 4 -5.20 -6.01 20.76
C ASN A 4 -6.10 -4.87 20.21
N GLY A 5 -6.47 -4.89 18.92
CA GLY A 5 -7.34 -3.89 18.30
C GLY A 5 -6.67 -2.52 18.03
N VAL A 6 -5.39 -2.34 18.38
CA VAL A 6 -4.69 -1.06 18.21
C VAL A 6 -4.35 -0.83 16.73
N PRO A 7 -4.68 0.34 16.15
CA PRO A 7 -4.34 0.65 14.76
C PRO A 7 -2.82 0.77 14.54
N ASN A 8 -2.39 0.61 13.29
CA ASN A 8 -1.02 0.82 12.87
C ASN A 8 -0.99 1.70 11.62
N VAL A 9 -0.02 2.60 11.53
CA VAL A 9 0.18 3.47 10.37
C VAL A 9 1.65 3.43 9.96
N SER A 10 1.90 3.43 8.65
CA SER A 10 3.25 3.50 8.08
C SER A 10 3.19 4.24 6.75
N PRO A 11 4.10 5.19 6.48
CA PRO A 11 4.13 5.91 5.21
C PRO A 11 4.48 4.97 4.05
N LYS A 12 3.87 5.23 2.88
CA LYS A 12 4.12 4.48 1.64
C LYS A 12 4.37 5.45 0.49
N GLY A 13 5.65 5.65 0.16
CA GLY A 13 6.06 6.45 -1.00
C GLY A 13 5.99 5.70 -2.34
N SER A 14 5.81 4.38 -2.31
CA SER A 14 5.80 3.51 -3.49
C SER A 14 4.39 3.22 -4.03
N ILE A 15 3.35 3.88 -3.52
CA ILE A 15 1.98 3.59 -3.95
C ILE A 15 1.78 3.96 -5.43
N SER A 16 1.13 3.08 -6.17
CA SER A 16 0.86 3.22 -7.60
C SER A 16 -0.50 2.66 -7.96
N VAL A 17 -1.11 3.20 -9.01
CA VAL A 17 -2.38 2.72 -9.56
C VAL A 17 -2.09 1.65 -10.61
N ILE A 18 -2.70 0.47 -10.48
CA ILE A 18 -2.71 -0.55 -11.53
C ILE A 18 -3.86 -0.28 -12.49
N ASP A 19 -5.07 -0.13 -11.94
CA ASP A 19 -6.29 0.20 -12.67
C ASP A 19 -7.30 0.90 -11.75
N LYS A 20 -8.51 1.17 -12.25
CA LYS A 20 -9.57 1.89 -11.52
C LYS A 20 -9.98 1.24 -10.19
N SER A 21 -9.72 -0.06 -10.02
CA SER A 21 -10.10 -0.86 -8.86
C SER A 21 -8.90 -1.36 -8.05
N LYS A 22 -7.67 -1.15 -8.52
CA LYS A 22 -6.48 -1.77 -7.94
C LYS A 22 -5.33 -0.80 -7.74
N LEU A 23 -4.82 -0.79 -6.52
CA LEU A 23 -3.59 -0.09 -6.14
C LEU A 23 -2.52 -1.11 -5.74
N VAL A 24 -1.26 -0.69 -5.79
CA VAL A 24 -0.15 -1.51 -5.29
C VAL A 24 0.90 -0.65 -4.61
N PHE A 25 1.57 -1.20 -3.61
CA PHE A 25 2.80 -0.62 -3.07
C PHE A 25 3.87 -1.68 -2.85
N ALA A 26 5.14 -1.27 -2.96
CA ALA A 26 6.29 -2.08 -2.57
C ALA A 26 6.50 -1.99 -1.06
N GLU A 27 6.65 -3.14 -0.40
CA GLU A 27 7.02 -3.21 1.01
C GLU A 27 8.51 -3.55 1.16
N ILE A 28 9.21 -2.76 1.98
CA ILE A 28 10.64 -2.91 2.25
C ILE A 28 10.87 -3.17 3.74
N ALA A 29 10.29 -2.38 4.65
CA ALA A 29 10.70 -2.34 6.06
C ALA A 29 9.58 -2.04 7.07
N SER A 30 8.33 -2.47 6.81
CA SER A 30 7.17 -2.30 7.72
C SER A 30 6.63 -3.64 8.19
N PRO A 31 7.37 -4.38 9.04
CA PRO A 31 6.98 -5.73 9.47
C PRO A 31 5.62 -5.76 10.18
N ARG A 32 5.30 -4.72 10.97
CA ARG A 32 4.00 -4.63 11.66
C ARG A 32 2.82 -4.43 10.71
N THR A 33 3.01 -3.66 9.64
CA THR A 33 1.98 -3.49 8.58
C THR A 33 1.72 -4.83 7.90
N ILE A 34 2.77 -5.56 7.51
CA ILE A 34 2.61 -6.89 6.89
C ILE A 34 1.97 -7.91 7.82
N ALA A 35 2.41 -7.98 9.08
CA ALA A 35 1.79 -8.87 10.06
C ALA A 35 0.30 -8.57 10.23
N ASN A 36 -0.08 -7.29 10.30
CA ASN A 36 -1.48 -6.88 10.37
C ASN A 36 -2.28 -7.29 9.14
N LEU A 37 -1.73 -7.10 7.93
CA LEU A 37 -2.41 -7.42 6.67
C LEU A 37 -2.57 -8.93 6.47
N LYS A 38 -1.59 -9.73 6.91
CA LYS A 38 -1.69 -11.20 6.90
C LYS A 38 -2.78 -11.71 7.83
N ASN A 39 -3.00 -11.05 8.97
CA ASN A 39 -4.05 -11.41 9.93
C ASN A 39 -5.43 -10.83 9.59
N ASN A 40 -5.47 -9.67 8.93
CA ASN A 40 -6.68 -8.96 8.58
C ASN A 40 -6.43 -8.11 7.32
N PRO A 41 -7.03 -8.47 6.17
CA PRO A 41 -6.71 -7.83 4.89
C PRO A 41 -7.32 -6.43 4.76
N ASN A 42 -8.13 -5.95 5.72
CA ASN A 42 -8.69 -4.61 5.63
C ASN A 42 -7.59 -3.56 5.76
N VAL A 43 -7.53 -2.65 4.78
CA VAL A 43 -6.60 -1.52 4.75
C VAL A 43 -7.33 -0.21 4.50
N ALA A 44 -6.83 0.85 5.12
CA ALA A 44 -7.19 2.22 4.79
C ALA A 44 -5.92 2.98 4.41
N LEU A 45 -5.99 3.72 3.32
CA LEU A 45 -4.95 4.59 2.80
C LEU A 45 -5.48 6.01 2.81
N TYR A 46 -4.61 6.97 3.10
CA TYR A 46 -4.90 8.37 2.86
C TYR A 46 -3.81 8.94 1.96
N VAL A 47 -4.23 9.57 0.88
CA VAL A 47 -3.35 10.31 -0.02
C VAL A 47 -3.73 11.77 0.07
N LEU A 48 -2.74 12.63 0.27
CA LEU A 48 -2.91 14.07 0.36
C LEU A 48 -1.99 14.73 -0.68
N ASP A 49 -2.60 15.50 -1.58
CA ASP A 49 -1.90 16.49 -2.36
C ASP A 49 -1.80 17.77 -1.54
N ARG A 50 -0.57 18.11 -1.13
CA ARG A 50 -0.28 19.26 -0.27
C ARG A 50 -0.34 20.59 -1.02
N GLU A 51 -0.19 20.58 -2.34
CA GLU A 51 -0.21 21.82 -3.15
C GLU A 51 -1.65 22.29 -3.35
N THR A 52 -2.57 21.35 -3.60
CA THR A 52 -3.98 21.66 -3.85
C THR A 52 -4.88 21.51 -2.62
N ASN A 53 -4.34 21.04 -1.50
CA ASN A 53 -5.10 20.64 -0.29
C ASN A 53 -6.25 19.66 -0.59
N LYS A 54 -6.09 18.83 -1.63
CA LYS A 54 -7.03 17.77 -1.96
C LYS A 54 -6.53 16.46 -1.40
N GLY A 55 -7.43 15.70 -0.79
CA GLY A 55 -7.12 14.41 -0.22
C GLY A 55 -8.14 13.35 -0.61
N VAL A 56 -7.79 12.09 -0.39
CA VAL A 56 -8.71 10.97 -0.55
C VAL A 56 -8.36 9.88 0.45
N GLN A 57 -9.37 9.40 1.18
CA GLN A 57 -9.27 8.14 1.89
C GLN A 57 -9.73 7.02 0.97
N ILE A 58 -8.95 5.96 0.90
CA ILE A 58 -9.26 4.77 0.11
C ILE A 58 -9.29 3.58 1.07
N LYS A 59 -10.36 2.80 1.06
CA LYS A 59 -10.44 1.53 1.78
C LYS A 59 -10.40 0.38 0.79
N GLY A 60 -9.87 -0.74 1.24
CA GLY A 60 -9.79 -1.94 0.40
C GLY A 60 -9.40 -3.21 1.14
N LYS A 61 -9.22 -4.26 0.36
CA LYS A 61 -8.69 -5.55 0.79
C LYS A 61 -7.30 -5.74 0.23
N ALA A 62 -6.34 -6.02 1.09
CA ALA A 62 -4.95 -6.22 0.73
C ALA A 62 -4.64 -7.70 0.47
N THR A 63 -3.86 -7.95 -0.57
CA THR A 63 -3.20 -9.22 -0.85
C THR A 63 -1.69 -9.02 -0.79
N VAL A 64 -1.03 -9.75 0.11
CA VAL A 64 0.43 -9.68 0.31
C VAL A 64 1.10 -10.77 -0.50
N MET A 65 1.97 -10.39 -1.44
CA MET A 65 2.66 -11.30 -2.36
C MET A 65 4.17 -11.14 -2.22
N ASN A 66 4.91 -12.24 -2.20
CA ASN A 66 6.38 -12.27 -2.25
C ASN A 66 6.93 -12.97 -3.50
N SER A 67 6.05 -13.29 -4.45
CA SER A 67 6.37 -13.95 -5.71
C SER A 67 5.28 -13.69 -6.74
N GLY A 68 5.55 -14.05 -8.00
CA GLY A 68 4.63 -13.92 -9.11
C GLY A 68 4.66 -12.56 -9.81
N PRO A 69 3.90 -12.40 -10.91
CA PRO A 69 4.11 -11.32 -11.87
C PRO A 69 3.98 -9.91 -11.27
N ILE A 70 3.04 -9.71 -10.34
CA ILE A 70 2.85 -8.41 -9.69
C ILE A 70 4.04 -8.06 -8.80
N PHE A 71 4.53 -9.02 -8.01
CA PHE A 71 5.70 -8.81 -7.16
C PHE A 71 6.97 -8.54 -7.98
N GLU A 72 7.17 -9.32 -9.05
CA GLU A 72 8.32 -9.16 -9.95
C GLU A 72 8.32 -7.78 -10.61
N ASN A 73 7.17 -7.34 -11.12
CA ASN A 73 7.03 -6.02 -11.72
C ASN A 73 7.27 -4.89 -10.70
N VAL A 74 6.67 -4.98 -9.51
CA VAL A 74 6.87 -3.98 -8.44
C VAL A 74 8.33 -3.91 -8.01
N SER A 75 8.98 -5.06 -7.87
CA SER A 75 10.41 -5.15 -7.49
C SER A 75 11.31 -4.54 -8.55
N LYS A 76 11.02 -4.80 -9.83
CA LYS A 76 11.71 -4.19 -10.97
C LYS A 76 11.56 -2.66 -10.95
N VAL A 77 10.33 -2.16 -10.87
CA VAL A 77 10.05 -0.71 -10.85
C VAL A 77 10.69 -0.02 -9.64
N LEU A 78 10.66 -0.65 -8.47
CA LEU A 78 11.34 -0.14 -7.27
C LEU A 78 12.83 0.02 -7.52
N LYS A 79 13.49 -1.00 -8.07
CA LYS A 79 14.92 -0.99 -8.38
C LYS A 79 15.28 0.07 -9.42
N GLU A 80 14.45 0.27 -10.44
CA GLU A 80 14.68 1.26 -11.49
C GLU A 80 14.52 2.70 -10.97
N LYS A 81 13.46 2.96 -10.18
CA LYS A 81 13.16 4.33 -9.71
C LYS A 81 13.91 4.71 -8.44
N MET A 82 14.23 3.75 -7.58
CA MET A 82 14.85 3.96 -6.28
C MET A 82 15.97 2.93 -6.04
N PRO A 83 17.03 2.95 -6.85
CA PRO A 83 18.10 1.94 -6.81
C PRO A 83 18.90 1.93 -5.49
N HIS A 84 18.82 3.00 -4.70
CA HIS A 84 19.48 3.12 -3.40
C HIS A 84 18.71 2.45 -2.26
N LEU A 85 17.45 2.04 -2.48
CA LEU A 85 16.66 1.34 -1.48
C LEU A 85 16.93 -0.17 -1.49
N PRO A 86 16.78 -0.85 -0.35
CA PRO A 86 16.78 -2.31 -0.33
C PRO A 86 15.69 -2.91 -1.22
N PRO A 87 15.85 -4.17 -1.67
CA PRO A 87 14.83 -4.87 -2.45
C PRO A 87 13.49 -4.93 -1.72
N ALA A 88 12.40 -4.99 -2.49
CA ALA A 88 11.08 -5.25 -1.94
C ALA A 88 11.04 -6.66 -1.32
N ASN A 89 10.52 -6.75 -0.10
CA ASN A 89 10.20 -8.03 0.54
C ASN A 89 8.82 -8.55 0.10
N TYR A 90 7.90 -7.62 -0.19
CA TYR A 90 6.55 -7.93 -0.67
C TYR A 90 6.04 -6.86 -1.63
N ALA A 91 5.08 -7.24 -2.46
CA ALA A 91 4.14 -6.34 -3.10
C ALA A 91 2.79 -6.50 -2.40
N VAL A 92 2.16 -5.38 -2.08
CA VAL A 92 0.83 -5.36 -1.48
C VAL A 92 -0.15 -4.81 -2.50
N LEU A 93 -0.93 -5.71 -3.10
CA LEU A 93 -2.05 -5.36 -3.98
C LEU A 93 -3.25 -5.01 -3.13
N ILE A 94 -4.00 -3.98 -3.52
CA ILE A 94 -5.18 -3.52 -2.81
C ILE A 94 -6.33 -3.46 -3.79
N ASP A 95 -7.33 -4.31 -3.56
CA ASP A 95 -8.64 -4.21 -4.20
C ASP A 95 -9.44 -3.10 -3.49
N VAL A 96 -9.71 -2.03 -4.22
CA VAL A 96 -10.41 -0.84 -3.71
C VAL A 96 -11.89 -1.17 -3.51
N THR A 97 -12.40 -0.90 -2.30
CA THR A 97 -13.80 -1.12 -1.95
C THR A 97 -14.58 0.18 -1.78
N GLU A 98 -13.94 1.20 -1.20
CA GLU A 98 -14.59 2.49 -0.94
C GLU A 98 -13.60 3.64 -1.12
N ILE A 99 -14.10 4.77 -1.61
CA ILE A 99 -13.33 6.00 -1.81
C ILE A 99 -14.09 7.14 -1.15
N PHE A 100 -13.40 7.88 -0.28
CA PHE A 100 -13.92 9.05 0.41
C PHE A 100 -13.04 10.26 0.04
N PRO A 101 -13.48 11.07 -0.94
CA PRO A 101 -12.80 12.32 -1.25
C PRO A 101 -12.82 13.24 -0.03
N TYR A 102 -11.68 13.85 0.29
CA TYR A 102 -11.64 14.97 1.21
C TYR A 102 -12.43 16.13 0.58
N LYS A 103 -13.42 16.63 1.33
CA LYS A 103 -14.18 17.82 0.99
C LYS A 103 -13.98 18.81 2.13
N MET A 104 -13.62 20.04 1.79
CA MET A 104 -13.76 21.18 2.69
C MET A 104 -15.23 21.55 2.83
#